data_AF-A0A966JN65-F1
#
_entry.id   AF-A0A966JN65-F1
#
_cell.length_a   1.000
_cell.length_b   1.000
_cell.length_c   1.000
_cell.angle_alpha   90.00
_cell.angle_beta   90.00
_cell.angle_gamma   90.00
#
_symmetry.space_group_name_H-M   'P 1'
#
loop_
_entity.id
_entity.type
_entity.pdbx_description
1 polymer ?
#
loop_
_entity_poly.entity_id
_entity_poly.type
_entity_poly.pdbx_seq_one_letter_code
_entity_poly.pdbx_strand_id
1 'polypeptide(L)'
;MAMYLPRGSVLWIEAKDLLATPAGTTKIWNKVTEHNRSPVELSIDRIERSVRTSNGTLRKNHIADKRSFSMSWDMLPSYRTLTVDGGWGAEDLRQFYLSDDGKKTFNIRINLAKAGADQSSSGYESYTVSFNSCNFTVVKRGLQPHWNVSLSLNEV
;
A
#
# COMPACT_ATOMS: atom_id res chain seq x y z
N MET A 1 11.83 -10.20 8.72
CA MET A 1 12.81 -9.68 7.75
C MET A 1 12.04 -8.83 6.77
N ALA A 2 12.48 -7.59 6.52
CA ALA A 2 11.82 -6.70 5.59
C ALA A 2 12.30 -6.99 4.16
N MET A 3 11.35 -7.14 3.23
CA MET A 3 11.60 -7.26 1.80
C MET A 3 11.34 -5.91 1.15
N TYR A 4 12.31 -5.40 0.39
CA TYR A 4 12.15 -4.15 -0.35
C TYR A 4 11.79 -4.44 -1.80
N LEU A 5 10.65 -3.91 -2.23
CA LEU A 5 10.18 -4.01 -3.60
C LEU A 5 10.63 -2.76 -4.38
N PRO A 6 11.31 -2.94 -5.52
CA PRO A 6 11.80 -1.84 -6.34
C PRO A 6 10.64 -1.05 -6.97
N ARG A 7 10.97 0.05 -7.66
CA ARG A 7 10.01 0.76 -8.50
C ARG A 7 9.52 -0.17 -9.63
N GLY A 8 8.23 -0.15 -9.92
CA GLY A 8 7.57 -1.07 -10.86
C GLY A 8 6.74 -2.17 -10.18
N SER A 9 6.86 -2.33 -8.85
CA SER A 9 5.96 -3.16 -8.05
C SER A 9 4.63 -2.44 -7.83
N VAL A 10 3.73 -2.55 -8.81
CA VAL A 10 2.50 -1.75 -8.84
C VAL A 10 1.56 -2.15 -7.70
N LEU A 11 1.33 -1.23 -6.77
CA LEU A 11 0.24 -1.31 -5.80
C LEU A 11 -1.07 -0.89 -6.45
N TRP A 12 -2.11 -1.68 -6.22
CA TRP A 12 -3.48 -1.28 -6.51
C TRP A 12 -4.34 -1.34 -5.27
N ILE A 13 -5.29 -0.41 -5.18
CA ILE A 13 -6.27 -0.32 -4.09
C ILE A 13 -7.65 -0.58 -4.68
N GLU A 14 -8.42 -1.47 -4.07
CA GLU A 14 -9.82 -1.66 -4.42
C GLU A 14 -10.68 -0.57 -3.77
N ALA A 15 -11.15 0.38 -4.58
CA ALA A 15 -11.89 1.53 -4.10
C ALA A 15 -12.78 2.12 -5.18
N LYS A 16 -13.74 2.95 -4.76
CA LYS A 16 -14.48 3.81 -5.69
C LYS A 16 -13.57 4.94 -6.13
N ASP A 17 -13.47 5.13 -7.43
CA ASP A 17 -12.74 6.25 -7.98
C ASP A 17 -13.59 7.53 -7.97
N LEU A 18 -13.53 8.26 -6.86
CA LEU A 18 -14.36 9.46 -6.65
C LEU A 18 -13.96 10.66 -7.53
N LEU A 19 -12.74 10.63 -8.10
CA LEU A 19 -12.19 11.73 -8.92
C LEU A 19 -12.14 11.38 -10.42
N ALA A 20 -12.55 10.17 -10.81
CA ALA A 20 -12.78 9.82 -12.22
C ALA A 20 -13.90 10.67 -12.84
N THR A 21 -13.88 10.79 -14.17
CA THR A 21 -14.96 11.38 -14.95
C THR A 21 -15.53 10.31 -15.90
N PRO A 22 -16.77 9.82 -15.70
CA PRO A 22 -17.67 10.10 -14.57
C PRO A 22 -17.16 9.51 -13.24
N ALA A 23 -17.62 10.08 -12.11
CA ALA A 23 -17.24 9.60 -10.78
C ALA A 23 -17.67 8.13 -10.61
N GLY A 24 -16.74 7.32 -10.09
CA GLY A 24 -16.94 5.88 -9.89
C GLY A 24 -17.99 5.60 -8.81
N THR A 25 -19.02 4.85 -9.17
CA THR A 25 -20.06 4.38 -8.23
C THR A 25 -19.75 3.00 -7.65
N THR A 26 -18.93 2.21 -8.35
CA THR A 26 -18.54 0.84 -8.02
C THR A 26 -17.07 0.76 -7.61
N LYS A 27 -16.73 -0.21 -6.76
CA LYS A 27 -15.34 -0.49 -6.39
C LYS A 27 -14.61 -1.11 -7.59
N ILE A 28 -13.47 -0.52 -7.93
CA ILE A 28 -12.58 -1.02 -8.98
C ILE A 28 -11.15 -1.06 -8.45
N TRP A 29 -10.29 -1.81 -9.13
CA TRP A 29 -8.87 -1.79 -8.83
C TRP A 29 -8.24 -0.53 -9.40
N ASN A 30 -7.76 0.31 -8.51
CA ASN A 30 -7.13 1.57 -8.87
C ASN A 30 -5.62 1.50 -8.67
N LYS A 31 -4.87 1.86 -9.71
CA LYS A 31 -3.42 1.89 -9.67
C LYS A 31 -2.95 3.07 -8.83
N VAL A 32 -2.12 2.83 -7.83
CA VAL A 32 -1.38 3.89 -7.16
C VAL A 32 -0.14 4.23 -7.99
N THR A 33 0.14 5.52 -8.13
CA THR A 33 1.28 5.98 -8.93
C THR A 33 2.63 5.50 -8.41
N GLU A 34 3.52 5.18 -9.33
CA GLU A 34 4.94 4.89 -9.05
C GLU A 34 5.82 6.16 -9.16
N HIS A 35 5.24 7.31 -9.52
CA HIS A 35 5.96 8.55 -9.77
C HIS A 35 6.63 9.06 -8.49
N ASN A 36 7.96 9.11 -8.48
CA ASN A 36 8.78 9.49 -7.31
C ASN A 36 8.53 8.67 -6.03
N ARG A 37 8.09 7.41 -6.17
CA ARG A 37 7.93 6.49 -5.02
C ARG A 37 9.29 6.01 -4.49
N SER A 38 9.48 5.92 -3.18
CA SER A 38 10.57 5.17 -2.54
C SER A 38 10.27 3.66 -2.58
N PRO A 39 11.26 2.75 -2.43
CA PRO A 39 10.99 1.30 -2.41
C PRO A 39 9.86 0.92 -1.43
N VAL A 40 9.01 -0.05 -1.79
CA VAL A 40 7.97 -0.52 -0.85
C VAL A 40 8.64 -1.46 0.11
N GLU A 41 8.43 -1.28 1.40
CA GLU A 41 8.85 -2.22 2.41
C GLU A 41 7.70 -3.16 2.75
N LEU A 42 7.96 -4.47 2.66
CA LEU A 42 7.08 -5.54 3.09
C LEU A 42 7.74 -6.25 4.27
N SER A 43 7.23 -6.05 5.48
CA SER A 43 7.66 -6.79 6.66
C SER A 43 6.65 -7.87 7.03
N ILE A 44 7.16 -8.99 7.56
CA ILE A 44 6.34 -10.08 8.08
C ILE A 44 6.60 -10.18 9.58
N ASP A 45 5.53 -9.99 10.34
CA ASP A 45 5.48 -10.13 11.79
C ASP A 45 4.90 -11.50 12.14
N ARG A 46 5.78 -12.37 12.65
CA ARG A 46 5.39 -13.71 13.06
C ARG A 46 4.85 -13.71 14.48
N ILE A 47 3.60 -14.12 14.63
CA ILE A 47 2.93 -14.28 15.90
C ILE A 47 3.19 -15.71 16.40
N GLU A 48 3.98 -15.81 17.47
CA GLU A 48 4.32 -17.08 18.11
C GLU A 48 3.92 -17.08 19.59
N ARG A 49 3.57 -18.26 20.09
CA ARG A 49 3.42 -18.52 21.52
C ARG A 49 4.59 -19.37 22.01
N SER A 50 5.37 -18.82 22.94
CA SER A 50 6.41 -19.57 23.65
C SER A 50 5.90 -20.02 25.01
N VAL A 51 6.07 -21.30 25.34
CA VAL A 51 5.68 -21.88 26.64
C VAL A 51 6.81 -22.78 27.14
N ARG A 52 7.10 -22.70 28.44
CA ARG A 52 7.98 -23.64 29.14
C ARG A 52 7.23 -24.92 29.44
N THR A 53 7.79 -26.04 29.02
CA THR A 53 7.26 -27.36 29.39
C THR A 53 7.82 -27.80 30.73
N SER A 54 7.12 -28.71 31.42
CA SER A 54 7.51 -29.19 32.76
C SER A 54 8.88 -29.87 32.81
N ASN A 55 9.39 -30.33 31.66
CA ASN A 55 10.75 -30.88 31.50
C ASN A 55 11.82 -29.79 31.23
N GLY A 56 11.47 -28.51 31.38
CA GLY A 56 12.40 -27.38 31.24
C GLY A 56 12.68 -26.92 29.81
N THR A 57 12.23 -27.66 28.79
CA THR A 57 12.42 -27.25 27.40
C THR A 57 11.48 -26.12 27.01
N LEU A 58 11.86 -25.37 25.98
CA LEU A 58 11.06 -24.27 25.45
C LEU A 58 10.36 -24.75 24.18
N ARG A 59 9.04 -24.66 24.16
CA ARG A 59 8.25 -24.93 22.95
C ARG A 59 7.78 -23.61 22.37
N LYS A 60 8.06 -23.38 21.08
CA LYS A 60 7.51 -22.28 20.28
C LYS A 60 6.47 -22.82 19.33
N ASN A 61 5.26 -22.28 19.37
CA ASN A 61 4.18 -22.60 18.44
C ASN A 61 3.93 -21.37 17.55
N HIS A 62 4.05 -21.55 16.24
CA HIS A 62 3.66 -20.55 15.25
C HIS A 62 2.13 -20.51 15.15
N ILE A 63 1.54 -19.31 15.25
CA ILE A 63 0.10 -19.09 15.18
C ILE A 63 -0.28 -18.50 13.82
N ALA A 64 0.34 -17.37 13.46
CA ALA A 64 0.09 -16.68 12.21
C ALA A 64 1.25 -15.76 11.85
N ASP A 65 1.35 -15.43 10.57
CA ASP A 65 2.23 -14.38 10.04
C ASP A 65 1.33 -13.23 9.58
N LYS A 66 1.62 -11.99 10.01
CA LYS A 66 0.94 -10.76 9.54
C LYS A 66 1.90 -9.92 8.72
N ARG A 67 1.43 -9.36 7.61
CA ARG A 67 2.22 -8.45 6.78
C ARG A 67 1.97 -6.99 7.14
N SER A 68 3.04 -6.20 7.08
CA SER A 68 2.96 -4.74 7.09
C SER A 68 3.61 -4.20 5.83
N PHE A 69 2.97 -3.19 5.25
CA PHE A 69 3.42 -2.52 4.04
C PHE A 69 3.72 -1.07 4.37
N SER A 70 4.90 -0.60 4.02
CA SER A 70 5.29 0.81 4.17
C SER A 70 5.77 1.36 2.85
N MET A 71 5.28 2.54 2.47
CA MET A 71 5.69 3.22 1.24
C MET A 71 5.58 4.73 1.38
N SER A 72 6.42 5.42 0.62
CA SER A 72 6.48 6.87 0.61
C SER A 72 6.74 7.41 -0.79
N TRP A 73 6.32 8.64 -1.03
CA TRP A 73 6.58 9.41 -2.22
C TRP A 73 7.16 10.76 -1.83
N ASP A 74 8.16 11.19 -2.57
CA ASP A 74 8.72 12.54 -2.46
C ASP A 74 8.26 13.39 -3.64
N MET A 75 7.76 14.59 -3.39
CA MET A 75 7.29 15.53 -4.42
C MET A 75 6.25 14.91 -5.37
N LEU A 76 5.24 14.23 -4.82
CA LEU A 76 4.17 13.63 -5.59
C LEU A 76 3.19 14.71 -6.09
N PRO A 77 2.85 14.74 -7.39
CA PRO A 77 1.82 15.64 -7.91
C PRO A 77 0.43 15.33 -7.32
N SER A 78 -0.38 16.36 -7.05
CA SER A 78 -1.80 16.17 -6.67
C SER A 78 -2.61 15.32 -7.64
N TYR A 79 -2.54 15.63 -8.94
CA TYR A 79 -3.41 15.07 -9.98
C TYR A 79 -2.69 14.04 -10.85
N ARG A 80 -3.46 13.04 -11.30
CA ARG A 80 -3.00 11.91 -12.14
C ARG A 80 -2.48 12.32 -13.51
N THR A 81 -2.98 13.43 -14.06
CA THR A 81 -2.54 13.93 -15.37
C THR A 81 -1.07 14.37 -15.35
N LEU A 82 -0.50 14.64 -14.17
CA LEU A 82 0.89 14.98 -14.00
C LEU A 82 1.74 13.81 -13.49
N THR A 83 1.15 12.66 -13.17
CA THR A 83 1.91 11.45 -12.90
C THR A 83 2.31 10.82 -14.24
N VAL A 84 3.57 10.39 -14.33
CA VAL A 84 4.13 9.80 -15.57
C VAL A 84 3.39 8.51 -15.97
N ASP A 85 2.79 7.84 -15.00
CA ASP A 85 2.20 6.52 -15.15
C ASP A 85 0.67 6.51 -15.06
N GLY A 86 0.04 7.70 -14.99
CA GLY A 86 -1.42 7.90 -14.92
C GLY A 86 -2.09 7.34 -13.67
N GLY A 87 -1.30 6.90 -12.68
CA GLY A 87 -1.81 6.37 -11.41
C GLY A 87 -2.35 7.45 -10.49
N TRP A 88 -3.05 7.02 -9.43
CA TRP A 88 -3.59 7.88 -8.38
C TRP A 88 -2.51 8.80 -7.80
N GLY A 89 -2.78 10.10 -7.83
CA GLY A 89 -1.91 11.14 -7.27
C GLY A 89 -2.15 11.36 -5.78
N ALA A 90 -1.51 12.40 -5.23
CA ALA A 90 -1.62 12.69 -3.81
C ALA A 90 -3.06 13.01 -3.37
N GLU A 91 -3.85 13.69 -4.22
CA GLU A 91 -5.21 14.08 -3.87
C GLU A 91 -6.17 12.88 -3.87
N ASP A 92 -5.99 11.93 -4.79
CA ASP A 92 -6.75 10.69 -4.83
C ASP A 92 -6.52 9.86 -3.55
N LEU A 93 -5.25 9.71 -3.16
CA LEU A 93 -4.87 8.99 -1.94
C LEU A 93 -5.44 9.68 -0.69
N ARG A 94 -5.37 11.01 -0.63
CA ARG A 94 -5.91 11.80 0.49
C ARG A 94 -7.42 11.65 0.59
N GLN A 95 -8.13 11.76 -0.54
CA GLN A 95 -9.58 11.61 -0.58
C GLN A 95 -10.02 10.18 -0.23
N PHE A 96 -9.29 9.17 -0.70
CA PHE A 96 -9.52 7.78 -0.31
C PHE A 96 -9.32 7.58 1.20
N TYR A 97 -8.20 8.05 1.76
CA TYR A 97 -7.92 7.95 3.19
C TYR A 97 -9.00 8.59 4.08
N LEU A 98 -9.56 9.73 3.64
CA LEU A 98 -10.61 10.45 4.38
C LEU A 98 -12.02 9.86 4.15
N SER A 99 -12.21 9.05 3.11
CA SER A 99 -13.49 8.43 2.79
C SER A 99 -13.89 7.33 3.80
N ASP A 100 -15.16 6.95 3.80
CA ASP A 100 -15.67 5.86 4.64
C ASP A 100 -15.06 4.50 4.28
N ASP A 101 -14.65 4.30 3.03
CA ASP A 101 -13.97 3.07 2.59
C ASP A 101 -12.53 3.02 3.12
N GLY A 102 -11.81 4.15 3.13
CA GLY A 102 -10.43 4.23 3.63
C GLY A 102 -10.30 4.10 5.15
N LYS A 103 -11.35 4.47 5.90
CA LYS A 103 -11.41 4.28 7.37
C LYS A 103 -11.69 2.83 7.78
N LYS A 104 -12.16 2.00 6.86
CA LYS A 104 -12.44 0.59 7.08
C LYS A 104 -11.28 -0.26 6.56
N THR A 105 -11.44 -1.58 6.66
CA THR A 105 -10.57 -2.51 5.95
C THR A 105 -10.89 -2.48 4.46
N PHE A 106 -9.85 -2.47 3.64
CA PHE A 106 -9.95 -2.47 2.19
C PHE A 106 -8.95 -3.45 1.59
N ASN A 107 -9.20 -3.85 0.36
CA ASN A 107 -8.32 -4.78 -0.33
C ASN A 107 -7.28 -4.01 -1.13
N ILE A 108 -6.05 -4.50 -1.06
CA ILE A 108 -4.96 -4.11 -1.94
C ILE A 108 -4.51 -5.30 -2.75
N ARG A 109 -3.88 -5.05 -3.88
CA ARG A 109 -3.13 -6.08 -4.60
C ARG A 109 -1.77 -5.54 -5.02
N ILE A 110 -0.75 -6.37 -4.89
CA ILE A 110 0.63 -6.01 -5.22
C ILE A 110 1.15 -6.98 -6.26
N ASN A 111 1.86 -6.45 -7.25
CA ASN A 111 2.65 -7.26 -8.15
C ASN A 111 4.02 -7.54 -7.51
N LEU A 112 4.14 -8.73 -6.90
CA LEU A 112 5.40 -9.23 -6.36
C LEU A 112 6.13 -9.97 -7.48
N ALA A 113 7.35 -9.51 -7.81
CA ALA A 113 8.21 -10.22 -8.75
C ALA A 113 8.58 -11.60 -8.18
N LYS A 114 7.91 -12.65 -8.65
CA LYS A 114 8.23 -14.04 -8.31
C LYS A 114 9.29 -14.55 -9.27
N ALA A 115 10.38 -15.12 -8.74
CA ALA A 115 11.52 -15.61 -9.52
C ALA A 115 12.22 -14.54 -10.40
N GLY A 116 12.14 -13.25 -10.05
CA GLY A 116 12.83 -12.18 -10.77
C GLY A 116 12.18 -11.74 -12.09
N ALA A 117 10.96 -12.20 -12.38
CA ALA A 117 10.17 -11.77 -13.53
C ALA A 117 8.91 -11.03 -13.09
N ASP A 118 8.46 -10.07 -13.92
CA ASP A 118 7.18 -9.38 -13.76
C ASP A 118 6.03 -10.41 -13.75
N GLN A 119 5.18 -10.39 -12.72
CA GLN A 119 4.07 -11.32 -12.55
C GLN A 119 2.72 -10.73 -12.99
N SER A 120 2.73 -9.60 -13.72
CA SER A 120 1.51 -8.99 -14.28
C SER A 120 0.62 -9.98 -15.06
N SER A 121 1.23 -11.01 -15.67
CA SER A 121 0.54 -12.08 -16.40
C SER A 121 0.19 -13.32 -15.56
N SER A 122 0.76 -13.45 -14.36
CA SER A 122 0.62 -14.62 -13.48
C SER A 122 -0.27 -14.37 -12.27
N GLY A 123 -0.65 -13.11 -12.02
CA GLY A 123 -1.62 -12.72 -11.01
C GLY A 123 -1.01 -11.82 -9.94
N TYR A 124 -1.83 -10.91 -9.42
CA TYR A 124 -1.46 -10.06 -8.29
C TYR A 124 -1.74 -10.79 -6.98
N GLU A 125 -0.93 -10.56 -5.96
CA GLU A 125 -1.24 -11.03 -4.61
C GLU A 125 -2.13 -10.00 -3.91
N SER A 126 -3.33 -10.44 -3.50
CA SER A 126 -4.31 -9.60 -2.84
C SER A 126 -4.23 -9.75 -1.33
N TYR A 127 -4.35 -8.63 -0.61
CA TYR A 127 -4.31 -8.56 0.84
C TYR A 127 -5.43 -7.66 1.37
N THR A 128 -6.07 -8.07 2.46
CA THR A 128 -7.01 -7.22 3.20
C THR A 128 -6.23 -6.43 4.23
N VAL A 129 -6.26 -5.11 4.15
CA VAL A 129 -5.43 -4.22 4.97
C VAL A 129 -6.23 -3.07 5.55
N SER A 130 -5.64 -2.40 6.54
CA SER A 130 -6.10 -1.12 7.07
C SER A 130 -4.93 -0.16 7.23
N PHE A 131 -5.20 1.14 7.24
CA PHE A 131 -4.17 2.14 7.51
C PHE A 131 -3.71 2.06 8.97
N ASN A 132 -2.43 1.81 9.16
CA ASN A 132 -1.74 2.01 10.42
C ASN A 132 -1.36 3.49 10.60
N SER A 133 -0.83 4.11 9.52
CA SER A 133 -0.61 5.55 9.46
C SER A 133 -0.66 6.06 8.02
N CYS A 134 -1.08 7.31 7.84
CA CYS A 134 -1.05 7.98 6.55
C CYS A 134 -0.77 9.48 6.79
N ASN A 135 0.24 10.02 6.11
CA ASN A 135 0.65 11.41 6.26
C ASN A 135 0.78 12.07 4.89
N PHE A 136 0.27 13.30 4.80
CA PHE A 136 0.33 14.15 3.62
C PHE A 136 0.91 15.51 4.03
N THR A 137 2.05 15.88 3.47
CA THR A 137 2.65 17.21 3.68
C THR A 137 2.83 17.93 2.36
N VAL A 138 2.40 19.20 2.27
CA VAL A 138 2.60 20.01 1.07
C VAL A 138 4.04 20.53 1.08
N VAL A 139 4.82 20.18 0.06
CA VAL A 139 6.23 20.61 -0.06
C VAL A 139 6.36 21.87 -0.91
N LYS A 140 5.61 21.94 -2.00
CA LYS A 140 5.62 23.09 -2.91
C LYS A 140 4.21 23.50 -3.27
N ARG A 141 4.01 24.82 -3.33
CA ARG A 141 2.78 25.45 -3.84
C ARG A 141 3.12 26.15 -5.16
N GLY A 142 2.19 26.11 -6.10
CA GLY A 142 2.32 26.64 -7.46
C GLY A 142 1.01 26.41 -8.23
N LEU A 143 1.07 26.33 -9.56
CA LEU A 143 -0.11 25.94 -10.37
C LEU A 143 -0.75 24.62 -9.90
N GLN A 144 0.09 23.70 -9.39
CA GLN A 144 -0.36 22.50 -8.69
C GLN A 144 0.52 22.22 -7.46
N PRO A 145 -0.07 21.79 -6.33
CA PRO A 145 0.71 21.41 -5.17
C PRO A 145 1.44 20.07 -5.39
N HIS A 146 2.62 19.98 -4.79
CA HIS A 146 3.38 18.73 -4.68
C HIS A 146 3.46 18.32 -3.22
N TRP A 147 3.37 17.02 -2.98
CA TRP A 147 3.18 16.46 -1.64
C TRP A 147 4.24 15.42 -1.32
N ASN A 148 4.67 15.39 -0.06
CA ASN A 148 5.32 14.22 0.49
C ASN A 148 4.26 13.39 1.17
N VAL A 149 4.13 12.16 0.69
CA VAL A 149 3.11 11.21 1.13
C VAL A 149 3.80 10.01 1.73
N SER A 150 3.38 9.58 2.91
CA SER A 150 3.86 8.34 3.51
C SER A 150 2.66 7.56 4.04
N LEU A 151 2.62 6.26 3.75
CA LEU A 151 1.57 5.38 4.23
C LEU A 151 2.15 4.08 4.77
N SER A 152 1.50 3.58 5.82
CA SER A 152 1.77 2.31 6.45
C SER A 152 0.45 1.56 6.58
N LEU A 153 0.42 0.33 6.09
CA LEU A 153 -0.74 -0.55 6.07
C LEU A 153 -0.42 -1.83 6.84
N ASN A 154 -1.39 -2.35 7.58
CA ASN A 154 -1.28 -3.64 8.27
C ASN A 154 -2.33 -4.60 7.74
N GLU A 155 -1.93 -5.86 7.54
CA GLU A 155 -2.82 -6.98 7.24
C GLU A 155 -3.72 -7.28 8.44
N VAL A 156 -5.03 -7.39 8.17
CA VAL A 156 -6.06 -7.61 9.19
C VAL A 156 -6.35 -9.08 9.37
#